data_AF-A0A944CGI5-F1
#
_entry.id   AF-A0A944CGI5-F1
#
_cell.length_a   1.000
_cell.length_b   1.000
_cell.length_c   1.000
_cell.angle_alpha   90.00
_cell.angle_beta   90.00
_cell.angle_gamma   90.00
#
_symmetry.space_group_name_H-M   'P 1'
#
loop_
_entity.id
_entity.type
_entity.pdbx_description
1 polymer ?
#
loop_
_entity_poly.entity_id
_entity_poly.type
_entity_poly.pdbx_seq_one_letter_code
_entity_poly.pdbx_strand_id
1 'polypeptide(L)'
;MIAAAPVQTHEPSSTTSEVTSKPVTHGQSKRGYVAPSKTIRSARTAPAGSVLGFALTWSLMITGLAGLQLFLKGEALSGRTLAVALMFLAGSFLGAIFARCFAGLICRWRKTPSARFASLFIGLSVGTAGLTAFIHYLHFSAYYAQWHGEFGSLHRLVEIVMTGASSAYIFTVQGMQLLLPWGLALLFAAAWDYARSSRGT
;
A
#
# COMPACT_ATOMS: atom_id res chain seq x y z
N MET A 1 -63.93 15.40 -60.85
CA MET A 1 -63.45 16.66 -60.24
C MET A 1 -61.94 16.71 -60.49
N ILE A 2 -61.45 17.11 -61.67
CA ILE A 2 -61.39 18.44 -62.30
C ILE A 2 -60.78 19.51 -61.36
N ALA A 3 -59.50 19.81 -61.55
CA ALA A 3 -58.96 21.16 -61.55
C ALA A 3 -57.63 21.16 -62.34
N ALA A 4 -57.52 22.07 -63.29
CA ALA A 4 -56.50 22.12 -64.34
C ALA A 4 -55.60 23.37 -64.20
N ALA A 5 -54.38 23.24 -64.75
CA ALA A 5 -53.56 24.28 -65.40
C ALA A 5 -52.82 25.33 -64.51
N PRO A 6 -51.79 26.07 -65.03
CA PRO A 6 -51.24 26.04 -66.40
C PRO A 6 -49.70 25.89 -66.52
N VAL A 7 -49.33 25.64 -67.78
CA VAL A 7 -48.00 25.66 -68.42
C VAL A 7 -47.42 27.09 -68.47
N GLN A 8 -46.10 27.23 -68.28
CA GLN A 8 -45.31 28.28 -68.92
C GLN A 8 -43.98 27.74 -69.46
N THR A 9 -43.74 28.03 -70.73
CA THR A 9 -42.55 27.83 -71.54
C THR A 9 -41.62 29.05 -71.45
N HIS A 10 -40.32 28.85 -71.31
CA HIS A 10 -39.30 29.77 -71.86
C HIS A 10 -38.02 28.98 -72.22
N GLU A 11 -37.54 29.21 -73.43
CA GLU A 11 -36.33 28.66 -74.06
C GLU A 11 -35.22 29.75 -74.10
N PRO A 12 -34.10 29.61 -74.82
CA PRO A 12 -32.74 29.35 -74.32
C PRO A 12 -31.78 30.57 -74.39
N SER A 13 -30.63 30.56 -73.71
CA SER A 13 -29.42 31.29 -74.16
C SER A 13 -28.12 30.90 -73.41
N SER A 14 -27.18 30.35 -74.17
CA SER A 14 -25.72 30.59 -74.18
C SER A 14 -25.01 31.13 -72.92
N THR A 15 -23.92 30.48 -72.48
CA THR A 15 -22.53 30.89 -72.81
C THR A 15 -21.48 30.03 -72.10
N THR A 16 -20.59 29.46 -72.93
CA THR A 16 -19.14 29.35 -72.81
C THR A 16 -18.49 29.72 -71.47
N SER A 17 -17.71 28.78 -70.91
CA SER A 17 -16.43 29.06 -70.24
C SER A 17 -15.60 27.78 -70.13
N GLU A 18 -14.81 27.57 -71.17
CA GLU A 18 -13.58 26.78 -71.17
C GLU A 18 -12.58 27.43 -70.21
N VAL A 19 -12.17 26.74 -69.14
CA VAL A 19 -10.93 27.06 -68.41
C VAL A 19 -10.17 25.79 -68.08
N THR A 20 -9.16 25.57 -68.91
CA THR A 20 -8.01 24.71 -68.71
C THR A 20 -7.21 25.14 -67.48
N SER A 21 -7.05 24.28 -66.46
CA SER A 21 -5.91 24.39 -65.52
C SER A 21 -5.44 23.05 -64.95
N LYS A 22 -4.34 22.57 -65.55
CA LYS A 22 -3.14 21.85 -65.06
C LYS A 22 -3.17 20.96 -63.80
N PRO A 23 -2.35 19.87 -63.80
CA PRO A 23 -2.26 18.90 -62.71
C PRO A 23 -1.39 19.45 -61.56
N VAL A 24 -1.89 19.34 -60.32
CA VAL A 24 -1.14 19.70 -59.10
C VAL A 24 -0.77 18.44 -58.34
N THR A 25 0.46 18.00 -58.62
CA THR A 25 1.47 17.44 -57.72
C THR A 25 1.04 16.60 -56.51
N HIS A 26 1.37 15.31 -56.62
CA HIS A 26 1.71 14.43 -55.50
C HIS A 26 2.71 15.10 -54.54
N GLY A 27 2.30 15.29 -53.29
CA GLY A 27 3.15 15.82 -52.22
C GLY A 27 2.55 15.56 -50.83
N GLN A 28 1.95 14.38 -50.62
CA GLN A 28 1.49 13.96 -49.30
C GLN A 28 2.71 13.75 -48.38
N SER A 29 3.01 14.81 -47.63
CA SER A 29 3.51 14.84 -46.26
C SER A 29 3.91 13.48 -45.69
N LYS A 30 5.22 13.24 -45.57
CA LYS A 30 5.76 12.21 -44.70
C LYS A 30 5.33 12.54 -43.27
N ARG A 31 4.20 11.97 -42.82
CA ARG A 31 3.86 11.85 -41.40
C ARG A 31 5.01 11.09 -40.73
N GLY A 32 5.92 11.84 -40.11
CA GLY A 32 6.90 11.29 -39.20
C GLY A 32 6.15 10.52 -38.13
N TYR A 33 6.30 9.20 -38.13
CA TYR A 33 5.94 8.37 -37.00
C TYR A 33 6.86 8.81 -35.85
N VAL A 34 6.38 9.71 -34.99
CA VAL A 34 7.00 9.97 -33.70
C VAL A 34 6.73 8.71 -32.88
N ALA A 35 7.73 7.84 -32.80
CA ALA A 35 7.69 6.69 -31.91
C ALA A 35 7.34 7.19 -30.50
N PRO A 36 6.39 6.57 -29.78
CA PRO A 36 6.13 6.95 -28.41
C PRO A 36 7.42 6.70 -27.63
N SER A 37 8.09 7.78 -27.22
CA SER A 37 9.20 7.68 -26.30
C SER A 37 8.65 7.00 -25.06
N LYS A 38 9.05 5.74 -24.83
CA LYS A 38 8.85 5.09 -23.55
C LYS A 38 9.70 5.86 -22.56
N THR A 39 9.14 6.94 -22.02
CA THR A 39 9.69 7.62 -20.87
C THR A 39 9.67 6.57 -19.77
N ILE A 40 10.84 5.99 -19.51
CA ILE A 40 11.07 5.13 -18.35
C ILE A 40 10.85 6.06 -17.16
N ARG A 41 9.60 6.15 -16.70
CA ARG A 41 9.22 6.88 -15.50
C ARG A 41 9.93 6.15 -14.37
N SER A 42 11.14 6.62 -14.06
CA SER A 42 11.98 6.13 -12.97
C SER A 42 11.09 5.95 -11.76
N ALA A 43 11.05 4.73 -11.25
CA ALA A 43 10.21 4.35 -10.12
C ALA A 43 10.67 5.19 -8.93
N ARG A 44 9.96 6.30 -8.67
CA ARG A 44 10.25 7.19 -7.55
C ARG A 44 9.90 6.42 -6.29
N THR A 45 10.89 5.71 -5.74
CA THR A 45 10.82 5.17 -4.39
C THR A 45 10.48 6.32 -3.46
N ALA A 46 9.48 6.13 -2.59
CA ALA A 46 9.10 7.18 -1.65
C ALA A 46 10.35 7.65 -0.88
N PRO A 47 10.55 8.96 -0.70
CA PRO A 47 11.74 9.47 -0.01
C PRO A 47 11.81 8.87 1.39
N ALA A 48 13.01 8.47 1.83
CA ALA A 48 13.21 7.77 3.11
C ALA A 48 12.56 8.49 4.30
N GLY A 49 12.58 9.84 4.30
CA GLY A 49 11.92 10.65 5.33
C GLY A 49 10.39 10.42 5.43
N SER A 50 9.71 10.15 4.31
CA SER A 50 8.27 9.85 4.32
C SER A 50 7.95 8.48 4.93
N VAL A 51 8.87 7.51 4.80
CA VAL A 51 8.74 6.19 5.42
C VAL A 51 8.95 6.30 6.92
N LEU A 52 9.96 7.05 7.34
CA LEU A 52 10.28 7.25 8.74
C LEU A 52 9.18 8.04 9.46
N GLY A 53 8.66 9.10 8.84
CA GLY A 53 7.54 9.86 9.38
C GLY A 53 6.29 9.00 9.56
N PHE A 54 5.95 8.18 8.56
CA PHE A 54 4.85 7.22 8.69
C PHE A 54 5.09 6.20 9.82
N ALA A 55 6.30 5.66 9.93
CA ALA A 55 6.64 4.68 10.94
C ALA A 55 6.55 5.26 12.37
N LEU A 56 7.04 6.49 12.58
CA LEU A 56 6.92 7.19 13.84
C LEU A 56 5.46 7.46 14.21
N THR A 57 4.68 8.01 13.28
CA THR A 57 3.26 8.28 13.52
C THR A 57 2.49 7.01 13.82
N TRP A 58 2.69 5.95 13.04
CA TRP A 58 2.06 4.65 13.28
C TRP A 58 2.42 4.07 14.65
N SER A 59 3.71 4.15 15.01
CA SER A 59 4.21 3.62 16.28
C SER A 59 3.64 4.34 17.49
N LEU A 60 3.55 5.68 17.42
CA LEU A 60 2.93 6.49 18.47
C LEU A 60 1.43 6.20 18.59
N MET A 61 0.72 6.01 17.47
CA MET A 61 -0.70 5.66 17.49
C MET A 61 -0.96 4.29 18.12
N ILE A 62 -0.18 3.26 17.76
CA ILE A 62 -0.33 1.91 18.32
C ILE A 62 0.05 1.88 19.80
N THR A 63 1.17 2.51 20.17
CA THR A 63 1.63 2.56 21.57
C THR A 63 0.68 3.38 22.43
N GLY A 64 0.20 4.51 21.92
CA GLY A 64 -0.81 5.34 22.57
C GLY A 64 -2.13 4.60 22.77
N LEU A 65 -2.58 3.84 21.77
CA LEU A 65 -3.77 2.99 21.89
C LEU A 65 -3.59 1.90 22.95
N ALA A 66 -2.46 1.19 22.93
CA ALA A 66 -2.15 0.16 23.93
C ALA A 66 -2.07 0.75 25.33
N GLY A 67 -1.40 1.90 25.49
CA GLY A 67 -1.30 2.62 26.75
C GLY A 67 -2.66 3.10 27.26
N LEU A 68 -3.51 3.63 26.38
CA LEU A 68 -4.88 4.03 26.72
C LEU A 68 -5.70 2.83 27.18
N GLN A 69 -5.61 1.68 26.50
CA GLN A 69 -6.29 0.45 26.90
C GLN A 69 -5.82 -0.07 28.26
N LEU A 70 -4.52 0.01 28.54
CA LEU A 70 -3.96 -0.34 29.84
C LEU A 70 -4.46 0.61 30.94
N PHE A 71 -4.50 1.91 30.65
CA PHE A 71 -5.04 2.91 31.57
C PHE A 71 -6.53 2.70 31.87
N LEU A 72 -7.34 2.41 30.85
CA LEU A 72 -8.76 2.10 31.00
C LEU A 72 -9.00 0.81 31.80
N LYS A 73 -8.07 -0.14 31.76
CA LYS A 73 -8.08 -1.35 32.59
C LYS A 73 -7.61 -1.10 34.03
N GLY A 74 -7.18 0.11 34.37
CA GLY A 74 -6.68 0.47 35.70
C GLY A 74 -5.30 -0.11 36.02
N GLU A 75 -4.52 -0.50 35.01
CA GLU A 75 -3.17 -1.03 35.22
C GLU A 75 -2.23 0.04 35.77
N ALA A 76 -1.51 -0.28 36.84
CA ALA A 76 -0.55 0.64 37.44
C ALA A 76 0.60 0.98 36.47
N LEU A 77 1.07 2.22 36.51
CA LEU A 77 2.30 2.65 35.86
C LEU A 77 3.49 1.97 36.56
N SER A 78 3.85 0.79 36.06
CA SER A 78 4.93 -0.04 36.57
C SER A 78 5.97 -0.30 35.48
N GLY A 79 7.13 -0.85 35.86
CA GLY A 79 8.16 -1.28 34.90
C GLY A 79 7.63 -2.29 33.87
N ARG A 80 6.65 -3.13 34.25
CA ARG A 80 5.98 -4.07 33.34
C ARG A 80 5.20 -3.34 32.25
N THR A 81 4.40 -2.35 32.65
CA THR A 81 3.56 -1.57 31.73
C THR A 81 4.44 -0.78 30.74
N LEU A 82 5.57 -0.24 31.23
CA LEU A 82 6.57 0.42 30.39
C LEU A 82 7.22 -0.56 29.40
N ALA A 83 7.60 -1.77 29.84
CA ALA A 83 8.18 -2.78 28.97
C ALA A 83 7.23 -3.16 27.83
N VAL A 84 5.94 -3.36 28.14
CA VAL A 84 4.90 -3.63 27.14
C VAL A 84 4.77 -2.47 26.15
N ALA A 85 4.74 -1.23 26.64
CA ALA A 85 4.66 -0.04 25.79
C ALA A 85 5.87 0.05 24.83
N LEU A 86 7.09 -0.17 25.33
CA LEU A 86 8.30 -0.16 24.51
C LEU A 86 8.32 -1.29 23.47
N MET A 87 7.80 -2.47 23.81
CA MET A 87 7.66 -3.58 22.87
C MET A 87 6.68 -3.24 21.74
N PHE A 88 5.53 -2.64 22.06
CA PHE A 88 4.58 -2.17 21.04
C PHE A 88 5.18 -1.05 20.20
N LEU A 89 5.89 -0.10 20.80
CA LEU A 89 6.57 0.99 20.11
C LEU A 89 7.58 0.45 19.08
N ALA A 90 8.52 -0.37 19.53
CA ALA A 90 9.56 -0.94 18.68
C ALA A 90 8.98 -1.86 17.59
N GLY A 91 8.04 -2.74 17.96
CA GLY A 91 7.46 -3.70 17.01
C GLY A 91 6.58 -3.03 15.94
N SER A 92 5.77 -2.03 16.32
CA SER A 92 4.99 -1.25 15.35
C SER A 92 5.84 -0.34 14.48
N PHE A 93 6.94 0.22 15.01
CA PHE A 93 7.87 1.04 14.23
C PHE A 93 8.58 0.22 13.14
N LEU A 94 9.20 -0.92 13.50
CA LEU A 94 9.78 -1.84 12.51
C LEU A 94 8.68 -2.40 11.59
N GLY A 95 7.50 -2.70 12.13
CA GLY A 95 6.35 -3.21 11.39
C GLY A 95 5.89 -2.24 10.29
N ALA A 96 5.87 -0.94 10.57
CA ALA A 96 5.53 0.09 9.60
C ALA A 96 6.58 0.23 8.49
N ILE A 97 7.88 0.16 8.84
CA ILE A 97 8.96 0.15 7.85
C ILE A 97 8.82 -1.07 6.93
N PHE A 98 8.65 -2.25 7.52
CA PHE A 98 8.42 -3.49 6.79
C PHE A 98 7.19 -3.39 5.87
N ALA A 99 6.06 -2.89 6.38
CA ALA A 99 4.84 -2.74 5.62
C ALA A 99 5.00 -1.82 4.41
N ARG A 100 5.74 -0.70 4.55
CA ARG A 100 6.01 0.23 3.45
C ARG A 100 6.90 -0.40 2.38
N CYS A 101 7.93 -1.14 2.78
CA CYS A 101 8.78 -1.89 1.86
C CYS A 101 7.99 -2.99 1.13
N PHE A 102 7.19 -3.77 1.88
CA PHE A 102 6.35 -4.83 1.35
C PHE A 102 5.30 -4.31 0.37
N ALA A 103 4.55 -3.27 0.75
CA ALA A 103 3.59 -2.61 -0.13
C ALA A 103 4.28 -2.04 -1.37
N GLY A 104 5.45 -1.40 -1.21
CA GLY A 104 6.25 -0.90 -2.32
C GLY A 104 6.62 -2.02 -3.31
N LEU A 105 7.04 -3.19 -2.82
CA LEU A 105 7.36 -4.34 -3.65
C LEU A 105 6.13 -4.85 -4.41
N ILE A 106 5.01 -5.11 -3.73
CA ILE A 106 3.80 -5.63 -4.37
C ILE A 106 3.24 -4.65 -5.40
N CYS A 107 3.29 -3.33 -5.12
CA CYS A 107 2.81 -2.31 -6.04
C CYS A 107 3.61 -2.21 -7.33
N ARG A 108 4.87 -2.69 -7.35
CA ARG A 108 5.67 -2.79 -8.59
C ARG A 108 5.10 -3.83 -9.54
N TRP A 109 4.53 -4.92 -9.00
CA TRP A 109 3.99 -6.04 -9.76
C TRP A 109 2.49 -5.87 -10.07
N ARG A 110 1.73 -5.31 -9.13
CA ARG A 110 0.28 -5.10 -9.24
C ARG A 110 -0.07 -3.65 -8.91
N LYS A 111 -0.40 -2.86 -9.93
CA LYS A 111 -0.71 -1.42 -9.80
C LYS A 111 -2.17 -1.11 -9.47
N THR A 112 -3.00 -2.12 -9.23
CA THR A 112 -4.44 -1.93 -8.96
C THR A 112 -4.67 -1.34 -7.57
N PRO A 113 -5.68 -0.46 -7.39
CA PRO A 113 -5.95 0.17 -6.10
C PRO A 113 -6.27 -0.84 -4.99
N SER A 114 -6.96 -1.94 -5.31
CA SER A 114 -7.26 -3.00 -4.34
C SER A 114 -6.00 -3.73 -3.85
N ALA A 115 -5.01 -3.96 -4.74
CA ALA A 115 -3.74 -4.56 -4.35
C ALA A 115 -2.90 -3.63 -3.46
N ARG A 116 -3.00 -2.31 -3.65
CA ARG A 116 -2.34 -1.32 -2.78
C ARG A 116 -2.91 -1.34 -1.37
N PHE A 117 -4.23 -1.33 -1.25
CA PHE A 117 -4.92 -1.46 0.03
C PHE A 117 -4.54 -2.76 0.73
N ALA A 118 -4.70 -3.89 0.04
CA ALA A 118 -4.43 -5.21 0.60
C ALA A 118 -2.96 -5.39 1.01
N SER A 119 -2.02 -4.91 0.19
CA SER A 119 -0.59 -5.05 0.51
C SER A 119 -0.19 -4.24 1.74
N LEU A 120 -0.69 -3.01 1.90
CA LEU A 120 -0.41 -2.24 3.10
C LEU A 120 -1.16 -2.82 4.31
N PHE A 121 -2.43 -3.18 4.18
CA PHE A 121 -3.22 -3.78 5.26
C PHE A 121 -2.57 -5.05 5.80
N ILE A 122 -2.22 -5.99 4.92
CA ILE A 122 -1.55 -7.25 5.28
C ILE A 122 -0.15 -6.97 5.81
N GLY A 123 0.63 -6.14 5.12
CA GLY A 123 2.00 -5.80 5.53
C GLY A 123 2.05 -5.14 6.89
N LEU A 124 1.10 -4.25 7.20
CA LEU A 124 1.03 -3.54 8.48
C LEU A 124 0.48 -4.43 9.59
N SER A 125 -0.47 -5.33 9.27
CA SER A 125 -0.97 -6.36 10.20
C SER A 125 0.13 -7.33 10.60
N VAL A 126 0.69 -8.01 9.61
CA VAL A 126 1.72 -9.05 9.80
C VAL A 126 3.01 -8.42 10.30
N GLY A 127 3.39 -7.26 9.78
CA GLY A 127 4.55 -6.51 10.23
C GLY A 127 4.44 -6.12 11.69
N THR A 128 3.35 -5.45 12.10
CA THR A 128 3.18 -5.02 13.50
C THR A 128 3.05 -6.22 14.44
N ALA A 129 2.10 -7.12 14.18
CA ALA A 129 1.87 -8.25 15.08
C ALA A 129 3.05 -9.23 15.10
N GLY A 130 3.61 -9.53 13.92
CA GLY A 130 4.73 -10.46 13.78
C GLY A 130 6.03 -9.94 14.39
N LEU A 131 6.39 -8.67 14.17
CA LEU A 131 7.61 -8.12 14.76
C LEU A 131 7.46 -7.87 16.26
N THR A 132 6.29 -7.46 16.76
CA THR A 132 6.07 -7.39 18.21
C THR A 132 6.15 -8.78 18.85
N ALA A 133 5.55 -9.81 18.23
CA ALA A 133 5.69 -11.19 18.69
C ALA A 133 7.15 -11.68 18.65
N PHE A 134 7.91 -11.28 17.63
CA PHE A 134 9.33 -11.60 17.52
C PHE A 134 10.17 -10.92 18.60
N ILE A 135 9.93 -9.64 18.90
CA ILE A 135 10.58 -8.95 20.02
C ILE A 135 10.22 -9.63 21.34
N HIS A 136 8.96 -10.06 21.51
CA HIS A 136 8.56 -10.84 22.68
C HIS A 136 9.32 -12.15 22.78
N TYR A 137 9.47 -12.86 21.66
CA TYR A 137 10.25 -14.09 21.59
C TYR A 137 11.70 -13.86 21.97
N LEU A 138 12.34 -12.78 21.48
CA LEU A 138 13.72 -12.44 21.86
C LEU A 138 13.84 -12.19 23.37
N HIS A 139 12.88 -11.47 23.95
CA HIS A 139 12.85 -11.21 25.39
C HIS A 139 12.66 -12.50 26.20
N PHE A 140 11.71 -13.34 25.78
CA PHE A 140 11.41 -14.62 26.44
C PHE A 140 12.57 -15.60 26.30
N SER A 141 13.16 -15.73 25.11
CA SER A 141 14.31 -16.59 24.86
C SER A 141 15.56 -16.13 25.61
N ALA A 142 15.80 -14.82 25.73
CA ALA A 142 16.90 -14.28 26.53
C ALA A 142 16.78 -14.66 28.02
N TYR A 143 15.55 -14.67 28.56
CA TYR A 143 15.30 -15.08 29.95
C TYR A 143 15.62 -16.57 30.19
N TYR A 144 15.26 -17.44 29.24
CA TYR A 144 15.53 -18.88 29.31
C TYR A 144 16.88 -19.30 28.74
N ALA A 145 17.70 -18.35 28.24
CA ALA A 145 18.98 -18.64 27.58
C ALA A 145 19.95 -19.48 28.43
N GLN A 146 19.89 -19.32 29.75
CA GLN A 146 20.72 -20.05 30.72
C GLN A 146 20.36 -21.54 30.85
N TRP A 147 19.18 -21.96 30.37
CA TRP A 147 18.67 -23.32 30.48
C TRP A 147 18.73 -24.09 29.15
N HIS A 148 19.22 -23.47 28.07
CA HIS A 148 19.30 -24.11 26.75
C HIS A 148 20.57 -24.98 26.60
N GLY A 149 20.41 -26.12 25.94
CA GLY A 149 21.52 -27.03 25.61
C GLY A 149 22.53 -26.44 24.61
N GLU A 150 23.54 -27.23 24.24
CA GLU A 150 24.63 -26.79 23.36
C GLU A 150 24.15 -26.13 22.05
N PHE A 151 24.85 -25.06 21.65
CA PHE A 151 24.57 -24.34 20.41
C PHE A 151 24.77 -25.26 19.20
N GLY A 152 23.78 -25.31 18.29
CA GLY A 152 23.87 -26.08 17.05
C GLY A 152 23.29 -27.50 17.08
N SER A 153 22.76 -27.95 18.22
CA SER A 153 22.06 -29.24 18.30
C SER A 153 20.62 -29.19 17.74
N LEU A 154 20.12 -30.31 17.19
CA LEU A 154 18.72 -30.44 16.77
C LEU A 154 17.74 -30.20 17.93
N HIS A 155 18.13 -30.60 19.15
CA HIS A 155 17.37 -30.35 20.36
C HIS A 155 17.13 -28.85 20.57
N ARG A 156 18.19 -28.04 20.46
CA ARG A 156 18.08 -26.58 20.58
C ARG A 156 17.21 -25.94 19.48
N LEU A 157 17.20 -26.52 18.28
CA LEU A 157 16.30 -26.07 17.21
C LEU A 157 14.83 -26.31 17.58
N VAL A 158 14.51 -27.47 18.16
CA VAL A 158 13.16 -27.76 18.67
C VAL A 158 12.78 -26.81 19.80
N GLU A 159 13.69 -26.54 20.74
CA GLU A 159 13.47 -25.57 21.82
C GLU A 159 13.16 -24.17 21.28
N ILE A 160 13.93 -23.70 20.29
CA ILE A 160 13.72 -22.42 19.61
C ILE A 160 12.32 -22.36 19.00
N VAL A 161 11.91 -23.39 18.25
CA VAL A 161 10.61 -23.41 17.57
C VAL A 161 9.47 -23.44 18.58
N MET A 162 9.54 -24.28 19.61
CA MET A 162 8.50 -24.39 20.63
C MET A 162 8.39 -23.11 21.48
N THR A 163 9.54 -22.51 21.81
CA THR A 163 9.60 -21.23 22.53
C THR A 163 9.02 -20.10 21.68
N GLY A 164 9.37 -20.06 20.39
CA GLY A 164 8.81 -19.12 19.42
C GLY A 164 7.31 -19.26 19.28
N ALA A 165 6.81 -20.49 19.12
CA ALA A 165 5.38 -20.78 19.02
C ALA A 165 4.62 -20.37 20.29
N SER A 166 5.17 -20.67 21.46
CA SER A 166 4.58 -20.31 22.75
C SER A 166 4.52 -18.79 22.93
N SER A 167 5.62 -18.09 22.63
CA SER A 167 5.67 -16.63 22.68
C SER A 167 4.68 -15.99 21.70
N ALA A 168 4.59 -16.51 20.47
CA ALA A 168 3.63 -16.05 19.49
C ALA A 168 2.19 -16.23 19.99
N TYR A 169 1.86 -17.39 20.55
CA TYR A 169 0.55 -17.67 21.12
C TYR A 169 0.20 -16.72 22.27
N ILE A 170 1.11 -16.55 23.24
CA ILE A 170 0.91 -15.65 24.39
C ILE A 170 0.69 -14.22 23.92
N PHE A 171 1.53 -13.74 23.00
CA PHE A 171 1.36 -12.41 22.41
C PHE A 171 0.05 -12.28 21.64
N THR A 172 -0.35 -13.28 20.87
CA THR A 172 -1.61 -13.24 20.12
C THR A 172 -2.79 -13.11 21.08
N VAL A 173 -2.85 -13.94 22.12
CA VAL A 173 -3.96 -13.91 23.09
C VAL A 173 -4.00 -12.58 23.85
N GLN A 174 -2.86 -12.09 24.35
CA GLN A 174 -2.84 -10.87 25.17
C GLN A 174 -2.80 -9.59 24.32
N GLY A 175 -1.94 -9.57 23.31
CA GLY A 175 -1.69 -8.42 22.44
C GLY A 175 -2.85 -8.13 21.49
N MET A 176 -3.50 -9.14 20.89
CA MET A 176 -4.66 -8.87 20.03
C MET A 176 -5.85 -8.32 20.83
N GLN A 177 -6.00 -8.71 22.09
CA GLN A 177 -7.03 -8.12 22.97
C GLN A 177 -6.79 -6.64 23.27
N LEU A 178 -5.53 -6.19 23.25
CA LEU A 178 -5.20 -4.76 23.39
C LEU A 178 -5.42 -4.00 22.08
N LEU A 179 -5.17 -4.66 20.94
CA LEU A 179 -5.28 -4.03 19.63
C LEU A 179 -6.70 -4.07 19.06
N LEU A 180 -7.56 -5.03 19.40
CA LEU A 180 -8.92 -5.12 18.88
C LEU A 180 -9.92 -4.44 19.84
N PRO A 181 -10.95 -3.72 19.33
CA PRO A 181 -11.31 -3.47 17.93
C PRO A 181 -10.60 -2.25 17.29
N TRP A 182 -10.03 -1.37 18.10
CA TRP A 182 -9.59 -0.04 17.67
C TRP A 182 -8.39 -0.04 16.73
N GLY A 183 -7.43 -0.94 16.94
CA GLY A 183 -6.28 -1.15 16.08
C GLY A 183 -6.68 -1.63 14.69
N LEU A 184 -7.77 -2.40 14.56
CA LEU A 184 -8.31 -2.78 13.24
C LEU A 184 -8.86 -1.55 12.50
N ALA A 185 -9.54 -0.64 13.21
CA ALA A 185 -10.02 0.61 12.62
C ALA A 185 -8.86 1.51 12.17
N LEU A 186 -7.80 1.63 12.97
CA LEU A 186 -6.58 2.36 12.61
C LEU A 186 -5.89 1.76 11.38
N LEU A 187 -5.80 0.44 11.33
CA LEU A 187 -5.20 -0.30 10.23
C LEU A 187 -5.98 -0.09 8.93
N PHE A 188 -7.31 -0.15 9.01
CA PHE A 188 -8.19 0.13 7.87
C PHE A 188 -8.04 1.58 7.39
N ALA A 189 -8.02 2.55 8.32
CA ALA A 189 -7.85 3.96 7.99
C ALA A 189 -6.50 4.23 7.30
N ALA A 190 -5.40 3.66 7.82
CA ALA A 190 -4.07 3.80 7.23
C ALA A 190 -3.99 3.15 5.84
N ALA A 191 -4.55 1.95 5.67
CA ALA A 191 -4.59 1.26 4.39
C ALA A 191 -5.44 2.01 3.36
N TRP A 192 -6.57 2.58 3.78
CA TRP A 192 -7.46 3.37 2.94
C TRP A 192 -6.81 4.69 2.50
N ASP A 193 -6.16 5.41 3.42
CA ASP A 193 -5.43 6.63 3.10
C ASP A 193 -4.34 6.37 2.06
N TYR A 194 -3.54 5.32 2.26
CA TYR A 194 -2.50 4.92 1.32
C TYR A 194 -3.05 4.59 -0.08
N ALA A 195 -4.20 3.91 -0.14
CA ALA A 195 -4.85 3.57 -1.40
C ALA A 195 -5.38 4.83 -2.13
N ARG A 196 -5.76 5.90 -1.41
CA ARG A 196 -6.21 7.18 -1.98
C ARG A 196 -5.05 8.08 -2.41
N SER A 197 -4.04 8.23 -1.56
CA SER A 197 -2.87 9.10 -1.78
C SER A 197 -2.03 8.73 -3.01
N SER A 198 -2.22 7.52 -3.54
CA SER A 198 -1.56 7.02 -4.75
C SER A 198 -2.37 7.16 -6.05
N ARG A 199 -3.59 7.73 -6.00
CA ARG A 199 -4.43 8.01 -7.18
C ARG A 199 -4.19 9.41 -7.77
N GLY A 200 -3.46 10.28 -7.08
CA GLY A 200 -3.24 11.69 -7.45
C GLY A 200 -1.92 12.01 -8.16
N THR A 201 -1.14 11.04 -8.64
CA THR A 201 0.18 11.23 -9.31
C THR A 201 0.38 10.27 -10.47
#